data_AF-A0A971XX74-F1
#
_entry.id   AF-A0A971XX74-F1
#
_cell.length_a   1.000
_cell.length_b   1.000
_cell.length_c   1.000
_cell.angle_alpha   90.00
_cell.angle_beta   90.00
_cell.angle_gamma   90.00
#
_symmetry.space_group_name_H-M   'P 1'
#
loop_
_entity.id
_entity.type
_entity.pdbx_description
1 polymer ?
#
loop_
_entity_poly.entity_id
_entity_poly.type
_entity_poly.pdbx_seq_one_letter_code
_entity_poly.pdbx_strand_id
1 'polypeptide(L)'
;MISDSPRTRLKVWFLGPFALEVNRKEVPVSQWKSKKALNLFRYLASRRGEKVPKDVLNELLWPDTDPDASTEQNLHTCVYFVRRIIDPDLKRYAKSNLLTCSGGLYCLEKIDEGWVDIEEFEQLYAQGRKLEKIDPWAAINAFRSSLELYRGDFLAEEPYLDWTIELREYYREMYIDGILRLAELLATQADDIGEAIRICRQGLRKDPYREDLYHALIGYLIDAGRYTEAATQYTAYAQMMHEEFGLDPSREARALLERIHSGGRIDAHELVKSVPSRSGGAYVSDRTFFEAVCHLEGRRRERSQEPVTLMMVSIYGSKSIEQAVDAAAAILRRGDVVCQWDGDKLGICLWGTDETGAKVVGRRIKRELEKSNGVRAGVTYEVLKGGSERPILGALERAF
;
A
#
# COMPACT_ATOMS: atom_id res chain seq x y z
N MET A 1 -4.41 -41.78 -46.90
CA MET A 1 -4.09 -40.35 -47.10
C MET A 1 -4.87 -39.56 -46.07
N ILE A 2 -4.24 -39.26 -44.94
CA ILE A 2 -4.81 -38.35 -43.93
C ILE A 2 -4.68 -36.97 -44.55
N SER A 3 -5.81 -36.36 -44.89
CA SER A 3 -5.89 -34.98 -45.36
C SER A 3 -5.37 -34.08 -44.24
N ASP A 4 -4.14 -33.62 -44.37
CA ASP A 4 -3.51 -32.60 -43.53
C ASP A 4 -4.16 -31.24 -43.90
N SER A 5 -5.41 -31.07 -43.50
CA SER A 5 -6.04 -29.75 -43.53
C SER A 5 -5.31 -28.90 -42.50
N PRO A 6 -4.81 -27.71 -42.85
CA PRO A 6 -4.07 -26.87 -41.92
C PRO A 6 -4.92 -26.68 -40.67
N ARG A 7 -4.42 -27.18 -39.53
CA ARG A 7 -5.13 -27.06 -38.25
C ARG A 7 -5.13 -25.58 -37.88
N THR A 8 -6.30 -24.98 -37.79
CA THR A 8 -6.41 -23.59 -37.39
C THR A 8 -5.84 -23.42 -35.98
N ARG A 9 -4.91 -22.48 -35.83
CA ARG A 9 -4.41 -22.04 -34.52
C ARG A 9 -5.18 -20.82 -34.08
N LEU A 10 -5.73 -20.86 -32.87
CA LEU A 10 -6.53 -19.77 -32.30
C LEU A 10 -5.95 -19.36 -30.96
N LYS A 11 -5.62 -18.09 -30.78
CA LYS A 11 -5.32 -17.53 -29.46
C LYS A 11 -6.24 -16.35 -29.17
N VAL A 12 -6.85 -16.36 -27.99
CA VAL A 12 -7.77 -15.31 -27.56
C VAL A 12 -7.30 -14.76 -26.23
N TRP A 13 -7.24 -13.44 -26.13
CA TRP A 13 -6.97 -12.75 -24.88
C TRP A 13 -8.18 -11.94 -24.45
N PHE A 14 -8.61 -12.14 -23.21
CA PHE A 14 -9.72 -11.44 -22.56
C PHE A 14 -9.28 -10.65 -21.31
N LEU A 15 -8.22 -11.05 -20.61
CA LEU A 15 -7.79 -10.42 -19.37
C LEU A 15 -6.98 -9.14 -19.65
N GLY A 16 -7.72 -8.07 -19.91
CA GLY A 16 -7.22 -6.78 -20.39
C GLY A 16 -7.88 -6.41 -21.72
N PRO A 17 -7.18 -5.64 -22.58
CA PRO A 17 -7.66 -5.37 -23.94
C PRO A 17 -7.84 -6.66 -24.73
N PHE A 18 -8.99 -6.80 -25.38
CA PHE A 18 -9.24 -7.96 -26.25
C PHE A 18 -8.20 -8.06 -27.36
N ALA A 19 -7.66 -9.26 -27.55
CA ALA A 19 -6.85 -9.58 -28.71
C ALA A 19 -7.23 -10.95 -29.27
N LEU A 20 -7.05 -11.10 -30.58
CA LEU A 20 -7.29 -12.35 -31.30
C LEU A 20 -6.13 -12.60 -32.26
N GLU A 21 -5.57 -13.81 -32.22
CA GLU A 21 -4.62 -14.31 -33.20
C GLU A 21 -5.21 -15.55 -33.86
N VAL A 22 -5.22 -15.56 -35.20
CA VAL A 22 -5.62 -16.70 -36.03
C VAL A 22 -4.45 -17.07 -36.91
N ASN A 23 -4.01 -18.32 -36.87
CA ASN A 23 -2.87 -18.83 -37.64
C ASN A 23 -1.61 -17.95 -37.52
N ARG A 24 -1.29 -17.52 -36.28
CA ARG A 24 -0.15 -16.65 -35.94
C ARG A 24 -0.21 -15.24 -36.53
N LYS A 25 -1.40 -14.79 -36.93
CA LYS A 25 -1.65 -13.42 -37.39
C LYS A 25 -2.66 -12.76 -36.47
N GLU A 26 -2.31 -11.57 -36.00
CA GLU A 26 -3.23 -10.73 -35.26
C GLU A 26 -4.44 -10.36 -36.14
N VAL A 27 -5.62 -10.45 -35.56
CA VAL A 27 -6.88 -10.01 -36.17
C VAL A 27 -7.30 -8.73 -35.45
N PRO A 28 -7.06 -7.55 -36.04
CA PRO A 28 -7.45 -6.30 -35.42
C PRO A 28 -8.97 -6.19 -35.33
N VAL A 29 -9.47 -5.50 -34.30
CA VAL A 29 -10.91 -5.25 -34.09
C VAL A 29 -11.56 -4.60 -35.34
N SER A 30 -10.81 -3.77 -36.07
CA SER A 30 -11.27 -3.12 -37.31
C SER A 30 -11.57 -4.08 -38.47
N GLN A 31 -11.03 -5.31 -38.44
CA GLN A 31 -11.34 -6.35 -39.43
C GLN A 31 -12.75 -6.93 -39.24
N TRP A 32 -13.35 -6.76 -38.07
CA TRP A 32 -14.71 -7.20 -37.78
C TRP A 32 -15.71 -6.27 -38.42
N LYS A 33 -16.44 -6.79 -39.42
CA LYS A 33 -17.48 -6.02 -40.15
C LYS A 33 -18.74 -5.73 -39.32
N SER A 34 -18.85 -6.28 -38.11
CA SER A 34 -20.00 -6.13 -37.24
C SER A 34 -19.57 -6.25 -35.77
N LYS A 35 -19.93 -5.25 -34.96
CA LYS A 35 -19.77 -5.29 -33.50
C LYS A 35 -20.54 -6.47 -32.88
N LYS A 36 -21.72 -6.80 -33.42
CA LYS A 36 -22.52 -7.95 -32.97
C LYS A 36 -21.83 -9.29 -33.28
N ALA A 37 -21.18 -9.42 -34.44
CA ALA A 37 -20.39 -10.62 -34.75
C ALA A 37 -19.17 -10.77 -33.83
N LEU A 38 -18.48 -9.67 -33.52
CA LEU A 38 -17.39 -9.66 -32.55
C LEU A 38 -17.87 -10.05 -31.14
N ASN A 39 -19.00 -9.50 -30.70
CA ASN A 39 -19.56 -9.82 -29.39
C ASN A 39 -20.05 -11.28 -29.32
N LEU A 40 -20.65 -11.80 -30.39
CA LEU A 40 -20.98 -13.22 -30.52
C LEU A 40 -19.73 -14.09 -30.35
N PHE A 41 -18.64 -13.76 -31.04
CA PHE A 41 -17.38 -14.49 -30.90
C PHE A 41 -16.83 -14.40 -29.47
N ARG A 42 -16.74 -13.20 -28.90
CA ARG A 42 -16.26 -12.99 -27.51
C ARG A 42 -17.07 -13.81 -26.51
N TYR A 43 -18.40 -13.81 -26.65
CA TYR A 43 -19.29 -14.56 -25.77
C TYR A 43 -19.06 -16.07 -25.87
N LEU A 44 -19.02 -16.61 -27.09
CA LEU A 44 -18.79 -18.05 -27.30
C LEU A 44 -17.35 -18.48 -26.94
N ALA A 45 -16.36 -17.63 -27.20
CA ALA A 45 -14.96 -17.92 -26.87
C ALA A 45 -14.69 -17.89 -25.36
N SER A 46 -15.42 -17.06 -24.59
CA SER A 46 -15.35 -17.10 -23.13
C SER A 46 -16.03 -18.33 -22.52
N ARG A 47 -16.82 -19.07 -23.32
CA ARG A 47 -17.57 -20.29 -22.95
C ARG A 47 -17.21 -21.44 -23.89
N ARG A 48 -15.92 -21.54 -24.23
CA ARG A 48 -15.46 -22.46 -25.28
C ARG A 48 -15.77 -23.91 -24.91
N GLY A 49 -16.40 -24.63 -25.82
CA GLY A 49 -16.90 -25.99 -25.64
C GLY A 49 -18.31 -26.08 -25.06
N GLU A 50 -18.92 -24.97 -24.65
CA GLU A 50 -20.31 -24.95 -24.21
C GLU A 50 -21.27 -24.75 -25.38
N LYS A 51 -22.40 -25.47 -25.34
CA LYS A 51 -23.47 -25.35 -26.33
C LYS A 51 -24.46 -24.27 -25.88
N VAL A 52 -24.47 -23.15 -26.59
CA VAL A 52 -25.32 -21.99 -26.28
C VAL A 52 -26.56 -21.99 -27.19
N PRO A 53 -27.79 -21.93 -26.63
CA PRO A 53 -29.01 -21.81 -27.42
C PRO A 53 -29.08 -20.52 -28.23
N LYS A 54 -29.67 -20.58 -29.42
CA LYS A 54 -29.88 -19.41 -30.29
C LYS A 54 -30.64 -18.28 -29.60
N ASP A 55 -31.60 -18.61 -28.72
CA ASP A 55 -32.43 -17.62 -28.04
C ASP A 55 -31.60 -16.80 -27.04
N VAL A 56 -30.65 -17.43 -26.34
CA VAL A 56 -29.68 -16.73 -25.47
C VAL A 56 -28.79 -15.79 -26.28
N LEU A 57 -28.34 -16.24 -27.46
CA LEU A 57 -27.52 -15.40 -28.35
C LEU A 57 -28.31 -14.25 -28.96
N ASN A 58 -29.59 -14.45 -29.26
CA ASN A 58 -30.46 -13.39 -29.75
C ASN A 58 -30.69 -12.34 -28.68
N GLU A 59 -31.04 -12.75 -27.46
CA GLU A 59 -31.21 -11.83 -26.32
C GLU A 59 -29.94 -11.03 -26.04
N LEU A 60 -28.78 -11.70 -26.04
CA LEU A 60 -27.47 -11.06 -25.87
C LEU A 60 -27.18 -9.99 -26.93
N LEU A 61 -27.51 -10.28 -28.19
CA LEU A 61 -27.13 -9.44 -29.32
C LEU A 61 -28.21 -8.41 -29.65
N TRP A 62 -29.47 -8.64 -29.35
CA TRP A 62 -30.61 -7.76 -29.66
C TRP A 62 -31.65 -7.81 -28.52
N PRO A 63 -31.31 -7.32 -27.31
CA PRO A 63 -32.19 -7.42 -26.14
C PRO A 63 -33.52 -6.66 -26.32
N ASP A 64 -33.53 -5.61 -27.16
CA ASP A 64 -34.71 -4.78 -27.40
C ASP A 64 -35.54 -5.24 -28.61
N THR A 65 -35.34 -6.46 -29.11
CA THR A 65 -36.01 -6.95 -30.33
C THR A 65 -36.71 -8.27 -30.07
N ASP A 66 -38.03 -8.30 -30.31
CA ASP A 66 -38.79 -9.54 -30.25
C ASP A 66 -38.26 -10.55 -31.29
N PRO A 67 -38.01 -11.81 -30.91
CA PRO A 67 -37.50 -12.82 -31.82
C PRO A 67 -38.42 -13.06 -33.02
N ASP A 68 -37.92 -12.76 -34.21
CA ASP A 68 -38.61 -12.97 -35.48
C ASP A 68 -37.67 -13.60 -36.53
N ALA A 69 -38.19 -13.83 -37.75
CA ALA A 69 -37.41 -14.39 -38.85
C ALA A 69 -36.22 -13.49 -39.26
N SER A 70 -36.32 -12.17 -39.05
CA SER A 70 -35.24 -11.22 -39.30
C SER A 70 -34.08 -11.42 -38.32
N THR A 71 -34.40 -11.63 -37.04
CA THR A 71 -33.42 -11.85 -35.97
C THR A 71 -32.64 -13.15 -36.18
N GLU A 72 -33.30 -14.22 -36.61
CA GLU A 72 -32.62 -15.48 -36.98
C GLU A 72 -31.65 -15.31 -38.16
N GLN A 73 -32.07 -14.58 -39.20
CA GLN A 73 -31.20 -14.26 -40.34
C GLN A 73 -30.01 -13.38 -39.94
N ASN A 74 -30.21 -12.46 -38.99
CA ASN A 74 -29.14 -11.63 -38.45
C ASN A 74 -28.11 -12.44 -37.65
N LEU A 75 -28.56 -13.41 -36.84
CA LEU A 75 -27.67 -14.32 -36.13
C LEU A 75 -26.84 -15.17 -37.11
N HIS A 76 -27.47 -15.75 -38.14
CA HIS A 76 -26.76 -16.48 -39.20
C HIS A 76 -25.71 -15.62 -39.91
N THR A 77 -26.02 -14.35 -40.13
CA THR A 77 -25.08 -13.37 -40.71
C THR A 77 -23.91 -13.10 -39.77
N CYS A 78 -24.16 -12.94 -38.47
CA CYS A 78 -23.09 -12.79 -37.47
C CYS A 78 -22.19 -14.03 -37.44
N VAL A 79 -22.77 -15.23 -37.40
CA VAL A 79 -22.05 -16.51 -37.43
C VAL A 79 -21.21 -16.65 -38.69
N TYR A 80 -21.74 -16.24 -39.85
CA TYR A 80 -20.98 -16.21 -41.10
C TYR A 80 -19.76 -15.28 -41.00
N PHE A 81 -19.91 -14.08 -40.46
CA PHE A 81 -18.78 -13.18 -40.25
C PHE A 81 -17.75 -13.74 -39.27
N VAL A 82 -18.18 -14.35 -38.16
CA VAL A 82 -17.26 -15.01 -37.22
C VAL A 82 -16.45 -16.09 -37.93
N ARG A 83 -17.13 -17.01 -38.65
CA ARG A 83 -16.46 -18.09 -39.39
C ARG A 83 -15.44 -17.56 -40.40
N ARG A 84 -15.75 -16.49 -41.11
CA ARG A 84 -14.82 -15.87 -42.07
C ARG A 84 -13.56 -15.29 -41.42
N ILE A 85 -13.62 -14.94 -40.13
CA ILE A 85 -12.49 -14.42 -39.37
C ILE A 85 -11.67 -15.57 -38.78
N ILE A 86 -12.31 -16.49 -38.07
CA ILE A 86 -11.61 -17.53 -37.31
C ILE A 86 -11.24 -18.75 -38.15
N ASP A 87 -11.87 -18.92 -39.31
CA ASP A 87 -11.67 -20.04 -40.23
C ASP A 87 -11.44 -19.49 -41.66
N PRO A 88 -10.32 -18.78 -41.89
CA PRO A 88 -10.10 -18.03 -43.13
C PRO A 88 -10.01 -18.93 -44.37
N ASP A 89 -9.56 -20.17 -44.18
CA ASP A 89 -9.41 -21.19 -45.22
C ASP A 89 -10.72 -21.97 -45.48
N LEU A 90 -11.80 -21.65 -44.75
CA LEU A 90 -13.09 -22.27 -44.93
C LEU A 90 -13.63 -22.03 -46.34
N LYS A 91 -13.73 -23.12 -47.11
CA LYS A 91 -14.32 -23.11 -48.45
C LYS A 91 -15.78 -22.65 -48.39
N ARG A 92 -16.24 -21.97 -49.43
CA ARG A 92 -17.63 -21.54 -49.55
C ARG A 92 -18.55 -22.76 -49.41
N TYR A 93 -19.56 -22.66 -48.53
CA TYR A 93 -20.52 -23.73 -48.18
C TYR A 93 -19.96 -24.91 -47.37
N ALA A 94 -18.68 -24.90 -46.97
CA ALA A 94 -18.17 -25.90 -46.03
C ALA A 94 -18.68 -25.65 -44.61
N LYS A 95 -18.86 -26.72 -43.84
CA LYS A 95 -19.16 -26.63 -42.41
C LYS A 95 -17.87 -26.25 -41.68
N SER A 96 -17.94 -25.25 -40.80
CA SER A 96 -16.82 -24.95 -39.89
C SER A 96 -16.82 -25.97 -38.77
N ASN A 97 -15.64 -26.53 -38.49
CA ASN A 97 -15.42 -27.39 -37.33
C ASN A 97 -15.05 -26.58 -36.08
N LEU A 98 -14.91 -25.25 -36.20
CA LEU A 98 -14.59 -24.34 -35.09
C LEU A 98 -15.85 -23.76 -34.47
N LEU A 99 -16.68 -23.10 -35.27
CA LEU A 99 -17.97 -22.57 -34.83
C LEU A 99 -19.09 -23.45 -35.40
N THR A 100 -19.54 -24.41 -34.60
CA THR A 100 -20.56 -25.38 -35.00
C THR A 100 -21.96 -24.87 -34.66
N CYS A 101 -22.96 -25.39 -35.37
CA CYS A 101 -24.37 -25.18 -35.06
C CYS A 101 -25.13 -26.47 -35.32
N SER A 102 -25.83 -26.99 -34.32
CA SER A 102 -26.65 -28.19 -34.43
C SER A 102 -27.88 -28.08 -33.53
N GLY A 103 -29.08 -28.23 -34.10
CA GLY A 103 -30.34 -28.15 -33.35
C GLY A 103 -30.58 -26.79 -32.67
N GLY A 104 -30.12 -25.69 -33.27
CA GLY A 104 -30.22 -24.34 -32.69
C GLY A 104 -29.23 -24.04 -31.56
N LEU A 105 -28.28 -24.96 -31.30
CA LEU A 105 -27.20 -24.77 -30.34
C LEU A 105 -25.91 -24.40 -31.08
N TYR A 106 -25.27 -23.32 -30.65
CA TYR A 106 -24.00 -22.83 -31.18
C TYR A 106 -22.87 -23.11 -30.20
N CYS A 107 -21.73 -23.55 -30.70
CA CYS A 107 -20.56 -23.87 -29.88
C CYS A 107 -19.30 -23.40 -30.60
N LEU A 108 -18.41 -22.74 -29.86
CA LEU A 108 -17.01 -22.64 -30.28
C LEU A 108 -16.27 -23.87 -29.73
N GLU A 109 -15.88 -24.78 -30.62
CA GLU A 109 -15.28 -26.05 -30.24
C GLU A 109 -13.89 -25.88 -29.64
N LYS A 110 -13.53 -26.77 -28.70
CA LYS A 110 -12.14 -26.90 -28.22
C LYS A 110 -11.31 -27.61 -29.30
N ILE A 111 -10.19 -27.00 -29.69
CA ILE A 111 -9.27 -27.54 -30.68
C ILE A 111 -7.87 -27.66 -30.09
N ASP A 112 -7.08 -28.61 -30.61
CA ASP A 112 -5.73 -28.90 -30.12
C ASP A 112 -4.83 -27.65 -30.11
N GLU A 113 -4.91 -26.80 -31.14
CA GLU A 113 -4.12 -25.57 -31.26
C GLU A 113 -4.91 -24.31 -30.82
N GLY A 114 -5.82 -24.46 -29.87
CA GLY A 114 -6.66 -23.39 -29.36
C GLY A 114 -6.28 -22.99 -27.94
N TRP A 115 -5.95 -21.72 -27.72
CA TRP A 115 -5.57 -21.17 -26.44
C TRP A 115 -6.43 -19.95 -26.08
N VAL A 116 -6.84 -19.85 -24.83
CA VAL A 116 -7.61 -18.73 -24.28
C VAL A 116 -7.02 -18.38 -22.93
N ASP A 117 -6.64 -17.12 -22.74
CA ASP A 117 -5.92 -16.67 -21.54
C ASP A 117 -6.69 -16.94 -20.23
N ILE A 118 -8.01 -16.78 -20.22
CA ILE A 118 -8.84 -17.08 -19.04
C ILE A 118 -8.77 -18.56 -18.63
N GLU A 119 -8.72 -19.49 -19.59
CA GLU A 119 -8.61 -20.92 -19.28
C GLU A 119 -7.23 -21.27 -18.71
N GLU A 120 -6.17 -20.66 -19.25
CA GLU A 120 -4.81 -20.85 -18.74
C GLU A 120 -4.62 -20.18 -17.37
N PHE A 121 -5.22 -19.00 -17.17
CA PHE A 121 -5.26 -18.30 -15.90
C PHE A 121 -5.89 -19.17 -14.80
N GLU A 122 -7.09 -19.69 -15.03
CA GLU A 122 -7.78 -20.58 -14.08
C GLU A 122 -6.96 -21.85 -13.77
N GLN A 123 -6.35 -22.46 -14.80
CA GLN A 123 -5.53 -23.66 -14.63
C GLN A 123 -4.27 -23.39 -13.79
N LEU A 124 -3.54 -22.31 -14.08
CA LEU A 124 -2.33 -21.93 -13.35
C LEU A 124 -2.67 -21.52 -11.90
N TYR A 125 -3.74 -20.76 -11.71
CA TYR A 125 -4.24 -20.42 -10.38
C TYR A 125 -4.60 -21.69 -9.58
N ALA A 126 -5.38 -22.60 -10.15
CA ALA A 126 -5.77 -23.86 -9.49
C ALA A 126 -4.55 -24.76 -9.21
N GLN A 127 -3.56 -24.77 -10.11
CA GLN A 127 -2.30 -25.47 -9.90
C GLN A 127 -1.52 -24.86 -8.73
N GLY A 128 -1.41 -23.53 -8.66
CA GLY A 128 -0.80 -22.81 -7.55
C GLY A 128 -1.43 -23.20 -6.22
N ARG A 129 -2.77 -23.09 -6.13
CA ARG A 129 -3.58 -23.48 -4.95
C ARG A 129 -3.30 -24.90 -4.49
N LYS A 130 -3.20 -25.86 -5.41
CA LYS A 130 -2.93 -27.27 -5.10
C LYS A 130 -1.52 -27.47 -4.54
N LEU A 131 -0.56 -26.69 -5.02
CA LEU A 131 0.86 -26.86 -4.71
C LEU A 131 1.31 -26.10 -3.47
N GLU A 132 0.55 -25.12 -2.96
CA GLU A 132 0.91 -24.27 -1.81
C GLU A 132 1.55 -25.01 -0.63
N LYS A 133 1.02 -26.19 -0.29
CA LYS A 133 1.48 -27.00 0.85
C LYS A 133 2.36 -28.19 0.45
N ILE A 134 2.48 -28.47 -0.84
CA ILE A 134 3.16 -29.66 -1.39
C ILE A 134 4.53 -29.26 -1.95
N ASP A 135 4.53 -28.23 -2.79
CA ASP A 135 5.72 -27.66 -3.43
C ASP A 135 5.53 -26.14 -3.53
N PRO A 136 5.91 -25.39 -2.48
CA PRO A 136 5.72 -23.94 -2.45
C PRO A 136 6.42 -23.19 -3.58
N TRP A 137 7.57 -23.69 -4.06
CA TRP A 137 8.31 -23.07 -5.18
C TRP A 137 7.56 -23.25 -6.50
N ALA A 138 7.01 -24.44 -6.75
CA ALA A 138 6.15 -24.64 -7.91
C ALA A 138 4.84 -23.84 -7.80
N ALA A 139 4.29 -23.66 -6.59
CA ALA A 139 3.14 -22.79 -6.37
C ALA A 139 3.44 -21.32 -6.68
N ILE A 140 4.58 -20.79 -6.22
CA ILE A 140 5.06 -19.44 -6.55
C ILE A 140 5.12 -19.23 -8.06
N ASN A 141 5.72 -20.18 -8.79
CA ASN A 141 5.82 -20.09 -10.25
C ASN A 141 4.44 -20.13 -10.92
N ALA A 142 3.55 -21.01 -10.48
CA ALA A 142 2.20 -21.12 -11.03
C ALA A 142 1.39 -19.84 -10.81
N PHE A 143 1.41 -19.27 -9.59
CA PHE A 143 0.75 -17.99 -9.32
C PHE A 143 1.39 -16.86 -10.12
N ARG A 144 2.72 -16.76 -10.20
CA ARG A 144 3.39 -15.71 -10.99
C ARG A 144 2.96 -15.76 -12.46
N SER A 145 3.00 -16.94 -13.09
CA SER A 145 2.55 -17.13 -14.47
C SER A 145 1.07 -16.81 -14.64
N SER A 146 0.21 -17.17 -13.68
CA SER A 146 -1.20 -16.80 -13.69
C SER A 146 -1.36 -15.27 -13.68
N LEU A 147 -0.72 -14.57 -12.74
CA LEU A 147 -0.86 -13.12 -12.60
C LEU A 147 -0.31 -12.34 -13.80
N GLU A 148 0.67 -12.88 -14.52
CA GLU A 148 1.20 -12.28 -15.77
C GLU A 148 0.17 -12.25 -16.92
N LEU A 149 -0.78 -13.19 -16.94
CA LEU A 149 -1.87 -13.20 -17.92
C LEU A 149 -2.88 -12.08 -17.67
N TYR A 150 -3.03 -11.64 -16.41
CA TYR A 150 -3.98 -10.59 -16.03
C TYR A 150 -3.43 -9.19 -16.33
N ARG A 151 -3.67 -8.69 -17.54
CA ARG A 151 -3.19 -7.35 -17.97
C ARG A 151 -4.19 -6.25 -17.59
N GLY A 152 -5.45 -6.60 -17.41
CA GLY A 152 -6.53 -5.74 -16.96
C GLY A 152 -7.81 -6.53 -16.78
N ASP A 153 -8.90 -5.82 -16.48
CA ASP A 153 -10.20 -6.45 -16.31
C ASP A 153 -10.65 -7.15 -17.61
N PHE A 154 -11.47 -8.18 -17.45
CA PHE A 154 -12.03 -8.92 -18.58
C PHE A 154 -12.72 -7.97 -19.58
N LEU A 155 -12.24 -7.96 -20.84
CA LEU A 155 -12.67 -7.01 -21.89
C LEU A 155 -12.65 -5.56 -21.40
N ALA A 156 -11.48 -5.08 -20.99
CA ALA A 156 -11.28 -3.77 -20.36
C ALA A 156 -11.77 -2.59 -21.22
N GLU A 157 -11.82 -2.75 -22.54
CA GLU A 157 -12.23 -1.70 -23.47
C GLU A 157 -13.75 -1.55 -23.67
N GLU A 158 -14.56 -2.47 -23.14
CA GLU A 158 -16.03 -2.45 -23.26
C GLU A 158 -16.72 -2.40 -21.87
N PRO A 159 -16.47 -1.39 -21.03
CA PRO A 159 -16.90 -1.38 -19.61
C PRO A 159 -18.41 -1.54 -19.39
N TYR A 160 -19.24 -1.22 -20.39
CA TYR A 160 -20.70 -1.25 -20.29
C TYR A 160 -21.35 -2.48 -20.96
N LEU A 161 -20.59 -3.55 -21.18
CA LEU A 161 -21.12 -4.77 -21.78
C LEU A 161 -21.66 -5.71 -20.69
N ASP A 162 -22.98 -5.75 -20.51
CA ASP A 162 -23.65 -6.33 -19.33
C ASP A 162 -23.24 -7.77 -18.99
N TRP A 163 -23.17 -8.66 -19.98
CA TRP A 163 -22.80 -10.07 -19.76
C TRP A 163 -21.37 -10.26 -19.22
N THR A 164 -20.54 -9.22 -19.25
CA THR A 164 -19.15 -9.25 -18.77
C THR A 164 -19.02 -8.88 -17.30
N ILE A 165 -20.05 -8.31 -16.67
CA ILE A 165 -19.98 -7.78 -15.29
C ILE A 165 -19.56 -8.88 -14.32
N GLU A 166 -20.24 -10.03 -14.35
CA GLU A 166 -19.94 -11.17 -13.47
C GLU A 166 -18.55 -11.76 -13.75
N LEU A 167 -18.14 -11.84 -15.02
CA LEU A 167 -16.83 -12.36 -15.40
C LEU A 167 -15.69 -11.45 -14.93
N ARG A 168 -15.86 -10.12 -15.03
CA ARG A 168 -14.87 -9.17 -14.52
C ARG A 168 -14.66 -9.34 -13.03
N GLU A 169 -15.76 -9.42 -12.28
CA GLU A 169 -15.67 -9.60 -10.83
C GLU A 169 -15.02 -10.95 -10.49
N TYR A 170 -15.44 -12.02 -11.16
CA TYR A 170 -14.87 -13.35 -10.98
C TYR A 170 -13.35 -13.39 -11.18
N TYR A 171 -12.85 -12.85 -12.31
CA TYR A 171 -11.42 -12.86 -12.58
C TYR A 171 -10.65 -11.85 -11.72
N ARG A 172 -11.25 -10.73 -11.33
CA ARG A 172 -10.65 -9.76 -10.40
C ARG A 172 -10.46 -10.41 -9.03
N GLU A 173 -11.48 -11.05 -8.48
CA GLU A 173 -11.41 -11.76 -7.20
C GLU A 173 -10.33 -12.84 -7.21
N MET A 174 -10.28 -13.66 -8.27
CA MET A 174 -9.25 -14.69 -8.42
C MET A 174 -7.84 -14.09 -8.53
N TYR A 175 -7.69 -12.96 -9.23
CA TYR A 175 -6.43 -12.24 -9.33
C TYR A 175 -5.97 -11.67 -7.98
N ILE A 176 -6.87 -11.06 -7.20
CA ILE A 176 -6.54 -10.51 -5.88
C ILE A 176 -6.18 -11.63 -4.89
N ASP A 177 -6.95 -12.73 -4.85
CA ASP A 177 -6.60 -13.89 -4.02
C ASP A 177 -5.25 -14.51 -4.45
N GLY A 178 -4.98 -14.58 -5.76
CA GLY A 178 -3.68 -14.99 -6.29
C GLY A 178 -2.53 -14.10 -5.83
N ILE A 179 -2.71 -12.77 -5.78
CA ILE A 179 -1.73 -11.83 -5.23
C ILE A 179 -1.47 -12.11 -3.75
N LEU A 180 -2.52 -12.25 -2.94
CA LEU A 180 -2.38 -12.46 -1.50
C LEU A 180 -1.62 -13.74 -1.20
N ARG A 181 -1.94 -14.83 -1.89
CA ARG A 181 -1.26 -16.13 -1.77
C ARG A 181 0.18 -16.07 -2.22
N LEU A 182 0.44 -15.47 -3.38
CA LEU A 182 1.82 -15.29 -3.85
C LEU A 182 2.63 -14.46 -2.85
N ALA A 183 2.06 -13.40 -2.28
CA ALA A 183 2.74 -12.54 -1.31
C ALA A 183 3.09 -13.30 -0.04
N GLU A 184 2.17 -14.11 0.47
CA GLU A 184 2.41 -14.97 1.64
C GLU A 184 3.53 -15.99 1.37
N LEU A 185 3.50 -16.65 0.22
CA LEU A 185 4.54 -17.61 -0.16
C LEU A 185 5.91 -16.93 -0.34
N LEU A 186 5.96 -15.75 -0.95
CA LEU A 186 7.21 -15.00 -1.11
C LEU A 186 7.78 -14.58 0.24
N ALA A 187 6.94 -14.05 1.13
CA ALA A 187 7.38 -13.62 2.45
C ALA A 187 7.82 -14.79 3.34
N THR A 188 7.13 -15.93 3.29
CA THR A 188 7.37 -17.04 4.23
C THR A 188 8.32 -18.12 3.71
N GLN A 189 8.35 -18.37 2.40
CA GLN A 189 9.13 -19.48 1.81
C GLN A 189 10.35 -18.99 1.03
N ALA A 190 10.23 -17.84 0.35
CA ALA A 190 11.33 -17.27 -0.44
C ALA A 190 12.16 -16.23 0.33
N ASP A 191 11.73 -15.81 1.52
CA ASP A 191 12.30 -14.70 2.29
C ASP A 191 12.39 -13.38 1.47
N ASP A 192 11.49 -13.22 0.50
CA ASP A 192 11.44 -12.06 -0.40
C ASP A 192 10.27 -11.16 -0.04
N ILE A 193 10.37 -10.56 1.15
CA ILE A 193 9.38 -9.60 1.67
C ILE A 193 9.28 -8.37 0.75
N GLY A 194 10.38 -8.01 0.08
CA GLY A 194 10.42 -6.89 -0.87
C GLY A 194 9.47 -7.10 -2.06
N GLU A 195 9.51 -8.29 -2.66
CA GLU A 195 8.59 -8.66 -3.74
C GLU A 195 7.16 -8.80 -3.24
N ALA A 196 6.93 -9.37 -2.05
CA ALA A 196 5.61 -9.45 -1.43
C ALA A 196 4.95 -8.06 -1.28
N ILE A 197 5.70 -7.06 -0.79
CA ILE A 197 5.28 -5.65 -0.73
C ILE A 197 4.94 -5.13 -2.13
N ARG A 198 5.77 -5.40 -3.13
CA ARG A 198 5.59 -4.90 -4.51
C ARG A 198 4.29 -5.41 -5.12
N ILE A 199 3.98 -6.70 -4.96
CA ILE A 199 2.77 -7.29 -5.55
C ILE A 199 1.50 -6.91 -4.80
N CYS A 200 1.52 -6.74 -3.47
CA CYS A 200 0.37 -6.18 -2.75
C CYS A 200 0.05 -4.75 -3.23
N ARG A 201 1.08 -3.91 -3.46
CA ARG A 201 0.90 -2.57 -4.07
C ARG A 201 0.33 -2.66 -5.49
N GLN A 202 0.64 -3.70 -6.24
CA GLN A 202 0.04 -3.93 -7.56
C GLN A 202 -1.43 -4.31 -7.45
N GLY A 203 -1.80 -5.12 -6.45
CA GLY A 203 -3.19 -5.45 -6.12
C GLY A 203 -4.01 -4.20 -5.79
N LEU A 204 -3.52 -3.35 -4.89
CA LEU A 204 -4.20 -2.09 -4.50
C LEU A 204 -4.35 -1.09 -5.65
N ARG A 205 -3.50 -1.13 -6.68
CA ARG A 205 -3.70 -0.31 -7.90
C ARG A 205 -4.86 -0.83 -8.77
N LYS A 206 -5.19 -2.12 -8.66
CA LYS A 206 -6.30 -2.74 -9.40
C LYS A 206 -7.60 -2.63 -8.63
N ASP A 207 -7.54 -2.83 -7.32
CA ASP A 207 -8.68 -2.65 -6.45
C ASP A 207 -8.25 -1.90 -5.18
N PRO A 208 -8.44 -0.56 -5.15
CA PRO A 208 -8.07 0.28 -4.03
C PRO A 208 -8.89 0.04 -2.76
N TYR A 209 -10.01 -0.69 -2.83
CA TYR A 209 -10.92 -0.88 -1.70
C TYR A 209 -10.72 -2.21 -0.97
N ARG A 210 -9.69 -2.99 -1.36
CA ARG A 210 -9.38 -4.31 -0.78
C ARG A 210 -8.63 -4.21 0.53
N GLU A 211 -9.38 -4.36 1.62
CA GLU A 211 -8.86 -4.35 2.99
C GLU A 211 -7.80 -5.43 3.26
N ASP A 212 -8.00 -6.65 2.75
CA ASP A 212 -7.05 -7.75 2.92
C ASP A 212 -5.68 -7.47 2.29
N LEU A 213 -5.64 -6.76 1.16
CA LEU A 213 -4.39 -6.27 0.56
C LEU A 213 -3.71 -5.20 1.42
N TYR A 214 -4.47 -4.29 2.04
CA TYR A 214 -3.90 -3.33 2.99
C TYR A 214 -3.32 -4.03 4.21
N HIS A 215 -4.04 -5.00 4.78
CA HIS A 215 -3.55 -5.79 5.91
C HIS A 215 -2.24 -6.50 5.59
N ALA A 216 -2.18 -7.19 4.45
CA ALA A 216 -0.98 -7.88 4.00
C ALA A 216 0.18 -6.90 3.78
N LEU A 217 -0.05 -5.81 3.04
CA LEU A 217 0.97 -4.79 2.76
C LEU A 217 1.54 -4.17 4.04
N ILE A 218 0.67 -3.74 4.95
CA ILE A 218 1.08 -3.12 6.22
C ILE A 218 1.84 -4.15 7.07
N GLY A 219 1.36 -5.40 7.13
CA GLY A 219 2.05 -6.50 7.79
C GLY A 219 3.46 -6.70 7.27
N TYR A 220 3.64 -6.84 5.96
CA TYR A 220 4.96 -7.02 5.34
C TYR A 220 5.87 -5.80 5.52
N LEU A 221 5.34 -4.58 5.53
CA LEU A 221 6.12 -3.37 5.84
C LEU A 221 6.63 -3.38 7.27
N ILE A 222 5.82 -3.83 8.23
CA ILE A 222 6.24 -4.01 9.63
C ILE A 222 7.32 -5.08 9.73
N ASP A 223 7.14 -6.22 9.07
CA ASP A 223 8.09 -7.33 9.10
C ASP A 223 9.43 -6.96 8.46
N ALA A 224 9.43 -6.07 7.45
CA ALA A 224 10.62 -5.48 6.86
C ALA A 224 11.24 -4.32 7.69
N GLY A 225 10.69 -3.97 8.86
CA GLY A 225 11.14 -2.85 9.70
C GLY A 225 10.84 -1.46 9.12
N ARG A 226 9.98 -1.36 8.11
CA ARG A 226 9.63 -0.11 7.40
C ARG A 226 8.43 0.59 8.07
N TYR A 227 8.55 0.85 9.37
CA TYR A 227 7.46 1.35 10.22
C TYR A 227 6.85 2.68 9.74
N THR A 228 7.67 3.62 9.25
CA THR A 228 7.17 4.89 8.73
C THR A 228 6.26 4.69 7.53
N GLU A 229 6.65 3.80 6.60
CA GLU A 229 5.82 3.47 5.44
C GLU A 229 4.56 2.72 5.85
N ALA A 230 4.66 1.79 6.81
CA ALA A 230 3.50 1.09 7.36
C ALA A 230 2.48 2.08 7.96
N ALA A 231 2.95 3.07 8.72
CA ALA A 231 2.11 4.12 9.29
C ALA A 231 1.44 4.97 8.20
N THR A 232 2.18 5.36 7.16
CA THR A 232 1.61 6.09 6.02
C THR A 232 0.52 5.30 5.31
N GLN A 233 0.75 4.00 5.07
CA GLN A 233 -0.26 3.13 4.43
C GLN A 233 -1.50 2.94 5.31
N TYR A 234 -1.32 2.75 6.62
CA TYR A 234 -2.45 2.65 7.56
C TYR A 234 -3.30 3.92 7.56
N THR A 235 -2.67 5.10 7.62
CA THR A 235 -3.39 6.38 7.61
C THR A 235 -4.17 6.57 6.31
N ALA A 236 -3.58 6.23 5.16
CA ALA A 236 -4.26 6.32 3.87
C ALA A 236 -5.48 5.36 3.79
N TYR A 237 -5.32 4.12 4.27
CA TYR A 237 -6.42 3.16 4.38
C TYR A 237 -7.54 3.66 5.30
N ALA A 238 -7.20 4.15 6.49
CA ALA A 238 -8.17 4.65 7.45
C ALA A 238 -8.96 5.86 6.92
N GLN A 239 -8.27 6.77 6.23
CA GLN A 239 -8.92 7.90 5.57
C GLN A 239 -9.87 7.42 4.47
N MET A 240 -9.42 6.51 3.61
CA MET A 240 -10.26 5.94 2.55
C MET A 240 -11.51 5.24 3.11
N MET A 241 -11.40 4.44 4.18
CA MET A 241 -12.54 3.75 4.79
C MET A 241 -13.58 4.74 5.32
N HIS A 242 -13.11 5.85 5.91
CA HIS A 242 -13.98 6.87 6.45
C HIS A 242 -14.65 7.69 5.34
N GLU A 243 -13.90 8.12 4.33
CA GLU A 243 -14.41 9.00 3.26
C GLU A 243 -15.38 8.28 2.32
N GLU A 244 -15.07 7.04 1.93
CA GLU A 244 -15.85 6.31 0.92
C GLU A 244 -16.99 5.48 1.52
N PHE A 245 -16.79 4.97 2.74
CA PHE A 245 -17.75 4.04 3.36
C PHE A 245 -18.32 4.53 4.69
N GLY A 246 -17.77 5.60 5.29
CA GLY A 246 -18.18 6.07 6.62
C GLY A 246 -17.86 5.07 7.74
N LEU A 247 -16.90 4.18 7.51
CA LEU A 247 -16.52 3.11 8.43
C LEU A 247 -15.16 3.39 9.07
N ASP A 248 -15.00 2.95 10.31
CA ASP A 248 -13.70 2.92 10.97
C ASP A 248 -12.87 1.70 10.51
N PRO A 249 -11.53 1.76 10.59
CA PRO A 249 -10.66 0.60 10.37
C PRO A 249 -11.07 -0.62 11.19
N SER A 250 -10.98 -1.80 10.59
CA SER A 250 -11.29 -3.07 11.23
C SER A 250 -10.42 -3.36 12.45
N ARG A 251 -10.78 -4.41 13.20
CA ARG A 251 -10.00 -4.83 14.36
C ARG A 251 -8.60 -5.30 13.95
N GLU A 252 -8.51 -5.99 12.82
CA GLU A 252 -7.31 -6.50 12.21
C GLU A 252 -6.38 -5.35 11.80
N ALA A 253 -6.92 -4.32 11.15
CA ALA A 253 -6.16 -3.10 10.85
C ALA A 253 -5.65 -2.40 12.13
N ARG A 254 -6.49 -2.24 13.14
CA ARG A 254 -6.10 -1.62 14.42
C ARG A 254 -4.99 -2.39 15.14
N ALA A 255 -4.99 -3.72 15.06
CA ALA A 255 -3.91 -4.55 15.59
C ALA A 255 -2.57 -4.29 14.88
N LEU A 256 -2.59 -3.98 13.57
CA LEU A 256 -1.39 -3.58 12.84
C LEU A 256 -0.87 -2.22 13.30
N LEU A 257 -1.75 -1.26 13.61
CA LEU A 257 -1.34 0.04 14.17
C LEU A 257 -0.60 -0.12 15.50
N GLU A 258 -1.06 -1.00 16.40
CA GLU A 258 -0.35 -1.29 17.65
C GLU A 258 1.03 -1.91 17.42
N ARG A 259 1.16 -2.78 16.41
CA ARG A 259 2.46 -3.34 15.98
C ARG A 259 3.39 -2.24 15.45
N ILE A 260 2.88 -1.30 14.65
CA ILE A 260 3.63 -0.14 14.17
C ILE A 260 4.15 0.68 15.35
N HIS A 261 3.29 1.00 16.32
CA HIS A 261 3.69 1.77 17.50
C HIS A 261 4.70 1.03 18.38
N SER A 262 4.58 -0.29 18.48
CA SER A 262 5.48 -1.11 19.32
C SER A 262 6.86 -1.28 18.68
N GLY A 263 6.94 -1.48 17.36
CA GLY A 263 8.20 -1.68 16.64
C GLY A 263 8.86 -0.38 16.16
N GLY A 264 8.08 0.69 15.95
CA GLY A 264 8.58 2.04 15.65
C GLY A 264 9.02 2.83 16.89
N ARG A 265 8.76 2.32 18.09
CA ARG A 265 9.39 2.83 19.32
C ARG A 265 10.85 2.41 19.30
N ILE A 266 11.75 3.39 19.28
CA ILE A 266 13.12 3.17 19.76
C ILE A 266 12.99 2.56 21.15
N ASP A 267 13.63 1.42 21.39
CA ASP A 267 13.61 0.75 22.68
C ASP A 267 13.99 1.80 23.74
N ALA A 268 13.08 2.07 24.68
CA ALA A 268 13.34 3.01 25.76
C ALA A 268 14.61 2.61 26.52
N HIS A 269 14.97 1.32 26.51
CA HIS A 269 16.22 0.83 27.06
C HIS A 269 17.47 1.19 26.22
N GLU A 270 17.36 1.28 24.89
CA GLU A 270 18.42 1.82 24.02
C GLU A 270 18.50 3.34 24.11
N LEU A 271 17.37 4.04 24.20
CA LEU A 271 17.34 5.50 24.40
C LEU A 271 17.96 5.89 25.75
N VAL A 272 17.66 5.14 26.83
CA VAL A 272 18.25 5.36 28.16
C VAL A 272 19.74 4.97 28.21
N LYS A 273 20.20 4.06 27.34
CA LYS A 273 21.64 3.74 27.18
C LYS A 273 22.39 4.75 26.30
N SER A 274 21.71 5.37 25.34
CA SER A 274 22.29 6.36 24.42
C SER A 274 22.29 7.78 24.99
N VAL A 275 21.41 8.08 25.97
CA VAL A 275 21.55 9.26 26.83
C VAL A 275 22.74 8.99 27.77
N PRO A 276 23.82 9.78 27.69
CA PRO A 276 24.93 9.62 28.61
C PRO A 276 24.43 9.96 30.02
N SER A 277 24.10 8.95 30.81
CA SER A 277 24.06 9.08 32.27
C SER A 277 25.50 9.27 32.76
N ARG A 278 26.07 10.44 32.50
CA ARG A 278 27.36 10.85 33.07
C ARG A 278 27.11 11.17 34.53
N SER A 279 27.43 10.19 35.37
CA SER A 279 27.30 10.21 36.82
C SER A 279 27.71 11.55 37.44
N GLY A 280 26.74 12.34 37.92
CA GLY A 280 26.98 13.49 38.80
C GLY A 280 26.22 14.77 38.47
N GLY A 281 25.94 15.06 37.20
CA GLY A 281 25.39 16.33 36.71
C GLY A 281 23.90 16.32 36.34
N ALA A 282 23.41 17.42 35.74
CA ALA A 282 22.05 17.55 35.23
C ALA A 282 21.73 16.58 34.09
N TYR A 283 20.43 16.34 33.88
CA TYR A 283 19.95 15.54 32.77
C TYR A 283 20.06 16.34 31.46
N VAL A 284 20.81 15.81 30.49
CA VAL A 284 20.90 16.38 29.14
C VAL A 284 19.79 15.78 28.29
N SER A 285 18.91 16.61 27.74
CA SER A 285 17.79 16.18 26.91
C SER A 285 17.77 16.83 25.53
N ASP A 286 16.96 16.29 24.63
CA ASP A 286 16.49 17.05 23.48
C ASP A 286 15.46 18.12 23.91
N ARG A 287 15.12 19.01 22.97
CA ARG A 287 14.20 20.13 23.18
C ARG A 287 12.77 19.67 23.49
N THR A 288 12.27 18.65 22.79
CA THR A 288 10.89 18.18 22.95
C THR A 288 10.67 17.60 24.36
N PHE A 289 11.64 16.83 24.86
CA PHE A 289 11.62 16.33 26.22
C PHE A 289 11.79 17.45 27.25
N PHE A 290 12.65 18.43 26.99
CA PHE A 290 12.82 19.59 27.86
C PHE A 290 11.51 20.35 28.05
N GLU A 291 10.79 20.62 26.96
CA GLU A 291 9.48 21.28 26.97
C GLU A 291 8.48 20.46 27.81
N ALA A 292 8.40 19.14 27.60
CA ALA A 292 7.54 18.26 28.38
C ALA A 292 7.86 18.27 29.88
N VAL A 293 9.14 18.27 30.26
CA VAL A 293 9.56 18.38 31.66
C VAL A 293 9.15 19.74 32.24
N CYS A 294 9.39 20.84 31.52
CA CYS A 294 8.97 22.16 31.96
C CYS A 294 7.45 22.20 32.21
N HIS A 295 6.65 21.65 31.29
CA HIS A 295 5.21 21.53 31.47
C HIS A 295 4.80 20.77 32.74
N LEU A 296 5.45 19.63 33.00
CA LEU A 296 5.17 18.82 34.18
C LEU A 296 5.54 19.57 35.47
N GLU A 297 6.70 20.22 35.50
CA GLU A 297 7.16 20.99 36.66
C GLU A 297 6.29 22.23 36.92
N GLY A 298 5.76 22.85 35.86
CA GLY A 298 4.76 23.91 35.98
C GLY A 298 3.51 23.44 36.73
N ARG A 299 3.02 22.23 36.43
CA ARG A 299 1.87 21.61 37.13
C ARG A 299 2.21 21.17 38.56
N ARG A 300 3.42 20.70 38.81
CA ARG A 300 3.88 20.29 40.16
C ARG A 300 4.03 21.49 41.09
N ARG A 301 4.51 22.62 40.58
CA ARG A 301 4.65 23.89 41.30
C ARG A 301 3.33 24.36 41.92
N GLU A 302 2.20 24.13 41.26
CA GLU A 302 0.87 24.48 41.80
C GLU A 302 0.58 23.78 43.13
N ARG A 303 1.21 22.63 43.40
CA ARG A 303 1.02 21.84 44.62
C ARG A 303 2.12 22.02 45.66
N SER A 304 3.39 22.07 45.23
CA SER A 304 4.53 22.11 46.16
C SER A 304 4.90 23.51 46.62
N GLN A 305 4.44 24.57 45.94
CA GLN A 305 4.89 25.95 46.10
C GLN A 305 6.41 26.20 45.95
N GLU A 306 7.17 25.19 45.52
CA GLU A 306 8.60 25.33 45.23
C GLU A 306 8.80 26.14 43.94
N PRO A 307 9.78 27.06 43.90
CA PRO A 307 10.03 27.85 42.71
C PRO A 307 10.72 27.01 41.63
N VAL A 308 10.37 27.28 40.38
CA VAL A 308 11.04 26.73 39.19
C VAL A 308 11.70 27.89 38.46
N THR A 309 12.98 27.78 38.15
CA THR A 309 13.67 28.77 37.32
C THR A 309 13.91 28.20 35.94
N LEU A 310 13.43 28.92 34.93
CA LEU A 310 13.76 28.68 33.53
C LEU A 310 14.89 29.63 33.14
N MET A 311 16.00 29.09 32.65
CA MET A 311 17.20 29.84 32.34
C MET A 311 17.64 29.58 30.91
N MET A 312 17.91 30.67 30.19
CA MET A 312 18.48 30.67 28.86
C MET A 312 19.94 31.09 28.93
N VAL A 313 20.79 30.39 28.19
CA VAL A 313 22.20 30.78 28.02
C VAL A 313 22.53 30.89 26.53
N SER A 314 22.88 32.10 26.08
CA SER A 314 23.32 32.37 24.70
C SER A 314 24.85 32.36 24.64
N ILE A 315 25.42 31.68 23.66
CA ILE A 315 26.87 31.50 23.52
C ILE A 315 27.39 32.21 22.28
N TYR A 316 28.44 32.99 22.45
CA TYR A 316 29.11 33.69 21.37
C TYR A 316 30.56 33.23 21.28
N GLY A 317 31.01 32.82 20.09
CA GLY A 317 32.38 32.37 19.83
C GLY A 317 32.46 30.94 19.27
N SER A 318 33.66 30.36 19.24
CA SER A 318 33.97 29.11 18.55
C SER A 318 33.77 27.83 19.37
N LYS A 319 32.89 27.83 20.38
CA LYS A 319 32.59 26.63 21.17
C LYS A 319 31.43 25.87 20.53
N SER A 320 31.58 24.56 20.34
CA SER A 320 30.46 23.71 19.95
C SER A 320 29.37 23.79 21.02
N ILE A 321 28.11 23.90 20.59
CA ILE A 321 26.94 23.91 21.48
C ILE A 321 26.86 22.64 22.33
N GLU A 322 27.25 21.49 21.78
CA GLU A 322 27.31 20.21 22.51
C GLU A 322 28.31 20.29 23.67
N GLN A 323 29.49 20.85 23.43
CA GLN A 323 30.50 21.05 24.48
C GLN A 323 30.04 22.03 25.56
N ALA A 324 29.20 22.98 25.19
CA ALA A 324 28.63 23.91 26.15
C ALA A 324 27.51 23.30 26.99
N VAL A 325 26.65 22.49 26.37
CA VAL A 325 25.62 21.71 27.07
C VAL A 325 26.29 20.76 28.06
N ASP A 326 27.35 20.06 27.66
CA ASP A 326 28.14 19.20 28.54
C ASP A 326 28.77 19.97 29.71
N ALA A 327 29.37 21.12 29.44
CA ALA A 327 29.98 21.96 30.48
C ALA A 327 28.95 22.51 31.48
N ALA A 328 27.77 22.90 30.99
CA ALA A 328 26.67 23.34 31.85
C ALA A 328 26.11 22.16 32.68
N ALA A 329 25.87 21.00 32.06
CA ALA A 329 25.35 19.82 32.73
C ALA A 329 26.23 19.37 33.90
N ALA A 330 27.56 19.41 33.71
CA ALA A 330 28.54 18.95 34.70
C ALA A 330 28.53 19.75 36.02
N ILE A 331 28.10 21.02 36.00
CA ILE A 331 28.08 21.90 37.18
C ILE A 331 26.69 22.04 37.82
N LEU A 332 25.65 21.50 37.15
CA LEU A 332 24.26 21.52 37.62
C LEU A 332 23.92 20.30 38.47
N ARG A 333 22.80 20.35 39.20
CA ARG A 333 22.37 19.26 40.08
C ARG A 333 21.71 18.16 39.25
N ARG A 334 21.71 16.93 39.76
CA ARG A 334 21.04 15.78 39.13
C ARG A 334 19.54 15.98 38.84
N GLY A 335 18.87 16.84 39.60
CA GLY A 335 17.46 17.16 39.41
C GLY A 335 17.20 18.27 38.39
N ASP A 336 18.24 18.94 37.89
CA ASP A 336 18.13 19.97 36.86
C ASP A 336 18.14 19.32 35.47
N VAL A 337 17.55 20.00 34.49
CA VAL A 337 17.52 19.56 33.09
C VAL A 337 18.15 20.63 32.20
N VAL A 338 18.94 20.23 31.21
CA VAL A 338 19.54 21.11 30.21
C VAL A 338 19.37 20.54 28.81
N CYS A 339 19.09 21.39 27.83
CA CYS A 339 19.04 21.04 26.41
C CYS A 339 19.70 22.12 25.55
N GLN A 340 20.03 21.78 24.31
CA GLN A 340 20.16 22.80 23.26
C GLN A 340 18.75 23.31 22.92
N TRP A 341 18.54 24.62 22.99
CA TRP A 341 17.25 25.22 22.69
C TRP A 341 17.11 25.62 21.21
N ASP A 342 18.11 26.34 20.71
CA ASP A 342 18.17 26.80 19.32
C ASP A 342 19.58 27.27 18.99
N GLY A 343 20.16 26.84 17.86
CA GLY A 343 21.47 27.29 17.38
C GLY A 343 22.55 27.34 18.47
N ASP A 344 22.84 28.56 18.94
CA ASP A 344 23.85 28.94 19.94
C ASP A 344 23.30 29.11 21.37
N LYS A 345 22.09 28.62 21.65
CA LYS A 345 21.36 28.81 22.90
C LYS A 345 21.08 27.49 23.64
N LEU A 346 21.18 27.54 24.97
CA LEU A 346 20.84 26.44 25.88
C LEU A 346 19.60 26.78 26.70
N GLY A 347 18.76 25.78 26.91
CA GLY A 347 17.68 25.84 27.91
C GLY A 347 17.97 25.01 29.13
N ILE A 348 17.73 25.61 30.29
CA ILE A 348 18.00 25.02 31.59
C ILE A 348 16.76 25.19 32.47
N CYS A 349 16.28 24.09 33.05
CA CYS A 349 15.21 24.06 34.03
C CYS A 349 15.82 23.71 35.39
N LEU A 350 15.77 24.67 36.32
CA LEU A 350 16.34 24.56 37.66
C LEU A 350 15.20 24.41 38.67
N TRP A 351 15.10 23.25 39.30
CA TRP A 351 14.05 22.96 40.26
C TRP A 351 14.40 23.46 41.67
N GLY A 352 13.41 23.95 42.41
CA GLY A 352 13.58 24.50 43.77
C GLY A 352 14.55 25.69 43.81
N THR A 353 14.70 26.40 42.69
CA THR A 353 15.66 27.48 42.54
C THR A 353 14.93 28.80 42.46
N ASP A 354 15.15 29.64 43.46
CA ASP A 354 14.61 30.99 43.54
C ASP A 354 15.50 32.02 42.81
N GLU A 355 15.17 33.30 42.91
CA GLU A 355 15.91 34.36 42.23
C GLU A 355 17.37 34.48 42.70
N THR A 356 17.64 34.21 43.97
CA THR A 356 19.00 34.24 44.53
C THR A 356 19.81 33.07 43.97
N GLY A 357 19.23 31.87 43.97
CA GLY A 357 19.82 30.68 43.39
C GLY A 357 20.09 30.83 41.90
N ALA A 358 19.13 31.38 41.14
CA ALA A 358 19.27 31.64 39.70
C ALA A 358 20.49 32.53 39.39
N LYS A 359 20.71 33.61 40.17
CA LYS A 359 21.87 34.50 40.04
C LYS A 359 23.21 33.79 40.33
N VAL A 360 23.22 32.86 41.29
CA VAL A 360 24.43 32.10 41.63
C VAL A 360 24.74 31.08 40.54
N VAL A 361 23.73 30.31 40.12
CA VAL A 361 23.86 29.27 39.10
C VAL A 361 24.23 29.89 37.74
N GLY A 362 23.55 30.97 37.33
CA GLY A 362 23.85 31.66 36.08
C GLY A 362 25.28 32.21 36.02
N ARG A 363 25.79 32.78 37.13
CA ARG A 363 27.20 33.21 37.21
C ARG A 363 28.18 32.05 37.12
N ARG A 364 27.86 30.91 37.72
CA ARG A 364 28.69 29.70 37.67
C ARG A 364 28.75 29.13 36.25
N ILE A 365 27.61 29.04 35.56
CA ILE A 365 27.54 28.59 34.17
C ILE A 365 28.32 29.53 33.26
N LYS A 366 28.08 30.84 33.38
CA LYS A 366 28.81 31.84 32.61
C LYS A 366 30.32 31.69 32.78
N ARG A 367 30.80 31.61 34.03
CA ARG A 367 32.23 31.42 34.32
C ARG A 367 32.78 30.13 33.72
N GLU A 368 32.03 29.03 33.77
CA GLU A 368 32.45 27.74 33.23
C GLU A 368 32.57 27.78 31.70
N LEU A 369 31.59 28.38 31.02
CA LEU A 369 31.57 28.47 29.57
C LEU A 369 32.67 29.39 29.03
N GLU A 370 32.96 30.49 29.73
CA GLU A 370 33.96 31.49 29.38
C GLU A 370 35.41 31.08 29.73
N LYS A 371 35.65 29.89 30.30
CA LYS A 371 37.02 29.36 30.50
C LYS A 371 37.77 29.14 29.19
N SER A 372 37.04 28.88 28.11
CA SER A 372 37.59 28.68 26.77
C SER A 372 37.89 30.04 26.13
N ASN A 373 39.12 30.22 25.63
CA ASN A 373 39.56 31.50 25.08
C ASN A 373 38.68 31.91 23.88
N GLY A 374 38.13 33.13 23.90
CA GLY A 374 37.28 33.65 22.82
C GLY A 374 35.77 33.31 22.92
N VAL A 375 35.33 32.70 24.02
CA VAL A 375 33.89 32.41 24.27
C VAL A 375 33.30 33.45 25.23
N ARG A 376 32.11 33.95 24.92
CA ARG A 376 31.29 34.79 25.82
C ARG A 376 29.92 34.17 26.02
N ALA A 377 29.36 34.29 27.22
CA ALA A 377 28.02 33.79 27.52
C ALA A 377 27.09 34.88 28.07
N GLY A 378 25.92 35.01 27.46
CA GLY A 378 24.78 35.77 27.98
C GLY A 378 23.86 34.85 28.76
N VAL A 379 23.37 35.28 29.93
CA VAL A 379 22.46 34.49 30.76
C VAL A 379 21.23 35.32 31.08
N THR A 380 20.05 34.80 30.75
CA THR A 380 18.74 35.34 31.14
C THR A 380 17.95 34.25 31.85
N TYR A 381 17.04 34.63 32.75
CA TYR A 381 16.20 33.66 33.44
C TYR A 381 14.87 34.25 33.88
N GLU A 382 13.85 33.41 33.99
CA GLU A 382 12.55 33.72 34.57
C GLU A 382 12.29 32.79 35.76
N VAL A 383 11.96 33.38 36.92
CA VAL A 383 11.65 32.65 38.15
C VAL A 383 10.14 32.54 38.32
N LEU A 384 9.65 31.31 38.33
CA LEU A 384 8.26 30.98 38.56
C LEU A 384 8.05 30.67 40.05
N LYS A 385 7.62 31.67 40.83
CA LYS A 385 7.41 31.58 42.30
C LYS A 385 6.19 30.73 42.67
N GLY A 386 6.22 29.92 43.72
CA GLY A 386 5.03 29.19 44.19
C GLY A 386 3.78 30.07 44.34
N GLY A 387 2.62 29.59 43.87
CA GLY A 387 1.33 30.29 44.00
C GLY A 387 1.05 31.42 43.00
N SER A 388 1.95 31.72 42.05
CA SER A 388 1.65 32.66 40.96
C SER A 388 0.97 31.95 39.78
N GLU A 389 -0.18 32.48 39.33
CA GLU A 389 -0.99 31.99 38.19
C GLU A 389 -0.30 32.08 36.82
N ARG A 390 0.98 32.47 36.75
CA ARG A 390 1.70 32.58 35.48
C ARG A 390 1.94 31.18 34.88
N PRO A 391 1.40 30.89 33.69
CA PRO A 391 1.59 29.60 33.03
C PRO A 391 3.03 29.47 32.52
N ILE A 392 3.57 28.25 32.64
CA ILE A 392 4.95 27.94 32.26
C ILE A 392 5.20 28.07 30.74
N LEU A 393 4.17 27.89 29.90
CA LEU A 393 4.21 28.15 28.46
C LEU A 393 4.61 29.60 28.15
N GLY A 394 3.89 30.56 28.72
CA GLY A 394 4.21 31.97 28.51
C GLY A 394 5.56 32.38 29.11
N ALA A 395 6.06 31.64 30.10
CA ALA A 395 7.40 31.85 30.65
C ALA A 395 8.49 31.27 29.75
N LEU A 396 8.24 30.15 29.08
CA LEU A 396 9.12 29.61 28.04
C LEU A 396 9.23 30.61 26.88
N GLU A 397 8.11 31.16 26.40
CA GLU A 397 8.11 32.18 25.32
C GLU A 397 8.81 33.49 25.66
N ARG A 398 8.93 33.82 26.96
CA ARG A 398 9.62 35.04 27.43
C ARG A 398 11.08 34.81 27.76
N ALA A 399 11.38 33.65 28.33
CA ALA A 399 12.74 33.27 28.69
C ALA A 399 13.54 32.83 27.46
N PHE A 400 12.87 32.32 26.43
CA PHE A 400 13.47 31.76 25.23
C PHE A 400 12.97 32.36 23.93
#